data_AF-A0A3D9CKV0-F1
#
_entry.id   AF-A0A3D9CKV0-F1
#
_cell.length_a   1.000
_cell.length_b   1.000
_cell.length_c   1.000
_cell.angle_alpha   90.00
_cell.angle_beta   90.00
_cell.angle_gamma   90.00
#
_symmetry.space_group_name_H-M   'P 1'
#
loop_
_entity.id
_entity.type
_entity.pdbx_description
1 polymer ?
#
loop_
_entity_poly.entity_id
_entity_poly.type
_entity_poly.pdbx_seq_one_letter_code
_entity_poly.pdbx_strand_id
1 'polypeptide(L)'
;MIKRNNFIILLYIILIGCGTNKMKGQILEFYKPIVISYLPKVLNKEKVDLGIFDYFKQDTSKMKYEYLKYDSDEESVFKYDNESKSFQKIICFKSENFKSKEKIKLGIFHEFNLTKEDSKNFIASSPYGKYPSHIQIIKSIEILQKTKKVLILKINYQDEFEWEYFGVLVLTDYKYENLEFDE
;
A
#
# COMPACT_ATOMS: atom_id res chain seq x y z
N MET A 1 61.40 15.27 32.48
CA MET A 1 60.62 14.60 31.39
C MET A 1 59.31 13.95 31.84
N ILE A 2 59.18 13.48 33.10
CA ILE A 2 58.01 12.70 33.57
C ILE A 2 56.67 13.50 33.57
N LYS A 3 56.69 14.81 33.88
CA LYS A 3 55.47 15.66 33.86
C LYS A 3 54.82 15.82 32.47
N ARG A 4 55.59 15.69 31.38
CA ARG A 4 55.09 15.88 30.00
C ARG A 4 54.25 14.69 29.53
N ASN A 5 54.57 13.48 29.99
CA ASN A 5 53.79 12.27 29.68
C ASN A 5 52.42 12.30 30.34
N ASN A 6 52.32 12.74 31.59
CA ASN A 6 51.04 12.79 32.30
C ASN A 6 50.07 13.80 31.67
N PHE A 7 50.59 14.90 31.11
CA PHE A 7 49.79 15.88 30.37
C PHE A 7 49.24 15.31 29.06
N ILE A 8 50.06 14.55 28.32
CA ILE A 8 49.63 13.88 27.08
C ILE A 8 48.58 12.81 27.39
N ILE A 9 48.76 12.03 28.44
CA ILE A 9 47.79 11.01 28.89
C ILE A 9 46.47 11.66 29.29
N LEU A 10 46.51 12.78 30.02
CA LEU A 10 45.32 13.55 30.38
C LEU A 10 44.59 14.07 29.12
N LEU A 11 45.35 14.56 28.14
CA LEU A 11 44.79 15.04 26.87
C LEU A 11 44.08 13.93 26.10
N TYR A 12 44.67 12.72 26.07
CA TYR A 12 44.07 11.54 25.46
C TYR A 12 42.78 11.12 26.17
N ILE A 13 42.75 11.15 27.50
CA ILE A 13 41.55 10.81 28.28
C ILE A 13 40.42 11.81 28.01
N ILE A 14 40.74 13.11 27.90
CA ILE A 14 39.78 14.15 27.56
C ILE A 14 39.28 13.98 26.12
N LEU A 15 40.16 13.69 25.16
CA LEU A 15 39.79 13.44 23.76
C LEU A 15 38.88 12.22 23.60
N ILE A 16 39.16 11.13 24.31
CA ILE A 16 38.32 9.92 24.30
C ILE A 16 36.97 10.21 24.98
N GLY A 17 36.97 10.85 26.16
CA GLY A 17 35.75 11.18 26.89
C GLY A 17 34.86 12.22 26.18
N CYS A 18 35.44 13.15 25.44
CA CYS A 18 34.71 14.13 24.63
C CYS A 18 34.27 13.56 23.27
N GLY A 19 35.06 12.65 22.67
CA GLY A 19 34.78 12.04 21.37
C GLY A 19 33.69 10.96 21.40
N THR A 20 33.43 10.34 22.56
CA THR A 20 32.38 9.32 22.69
C THR A 20 30.96 9.89 22.87
N ASN A 21 30.80 11.22 22.86
CA ASN A 21 29.48 11.83 22.93
C ASN A 21 28.75 11.75 21.58
N LYS A 22 27.87 10.75 21.51
CA LYS A 22 26.68 10.71 20.65
C LYS A 22 26.94 10.53 19.15
N MET A 23 27.57 9.42 18.75
CA MET A 23 27.00 8.71 17.60
C MET A 23 25.67 8.10 18.04
N LYS A 24 24.61 8.91 18.04
CA LYS A 24 23.26 8.37 17.86
C LYS A 24 23.27 7.82 16.44
N GLY A 25 23.62 6.55 16.28
CA GLY A 25 23.29 5.85 15.06
C GLY A 25 21.79 6.07 14.86
N GLN A 26 21.41 6.77 13.79
CA GLN A 26 20.07 6.59 13.27
C GLN A 26 20.02 5.10 12.97
N ILE A 27 19.24 4.37 13.76
CA ILE A 27 18.68 3.12 13.26
C ILE A 27 17.98 3.58 11.99
N LEU A 28 18.58 3.31 10.82
CA LEU A 28 17.78 3.20 9.61
C LEU A 28 16.73 2.19 10.02
N GLU A 29 15.52 2.64 10.32
CA GLU A 29 14.41 1.73 10.48
C GLU A 29 14.41 0.90 9.21
N PHE A 30 14.80 -0.37 9.35
CA PHE A 30 14.97 -1.29 8.24
C PHE A 30 13.74 -1.17 7.37
N TYR A 31 13.96 -0.97 6.07
CA TYR A 31 12.96 -0.99 5.01
C TYR A 31 11.84 -1.97 5.38
N LYS A 32 10.68 -1.45 5.79
CA LYS A 32 9.49 -2.25 6.08
C LYS A 32 8.77 -2.38 4.75
N PRO A 33 8.86 -3.52 4.05
CA PRO A 33 8.18 -3.64 2.76
C PRO A 33 6.67 -3.50 2.96
N ILE A 34 6.01 -2.76 2.08
CA ILE A 34 4.54 -2.71 2.05
C ILE A 34 4.05 -3.95 1.30
N VAL A 35 3.22 -4.74 1.96
CA VAL A 35 2.58 -5.91 1.37
C VAL A 35 1.29 -5.47 0.71
N ILE A 36 1.15 -5.84 -0.56
CA ILE A 36 -0.12 -5.84 -1.28
C ILE A 36 -0.42 -7.29 -1.61
N SER A 37 -1.41 -7.86 -0.93
CA SER A 37 -1.82 -9.26 -1.13
C SER A 37 -3.30 -9.42 -0.84
N TYR A 38 -3.80 -10.64 -0.95
CA TYR A 38 -5.20 -10.95 -0.71
C TYR A 38 -5.36 -12.36 -0.11
N LEU A 39 -6.48 -12.58 0.58
CA LEU A 39 -6.91 -13.88 1.07
C LEU A 39 -8.42 -14.03 0.90
N PRO A 40 -8.94 -15.19 0.47
CA PRO A 40 -10.37 -15.42 0.38
C PRO A 40 -11.01 -15.36 1.77
N LYS A 41 -12.15 -14.68 1.90
CA LYS A 41 -12.91 -14.58 3.16
C LYS A 41 -14.40 -14.50 2.90
N VAL A 42 -15.20 -14.79 3.93
CA VAL A 42 -16.67 -14.64 3.88
C VAL A 42 -17.07 -13.38 4.63
N LEU A 43 -17.85 -12.52 3.97
CA LEU A 43 -18.47 -11.33 4.55
C LEU A 43 -19.95 -11.31 4.16
N ASN A 44 -20.86 -11.16 5.12
CA ASN A 44 -22.31 -11.14 4.88
C ASN A 44 -22.83 -12.34 4.06
N LYS A 45 -22.25 -13.54 4.27
CA LYS A 45 -22.53 -14.78 3.53
C LYS A 45 -22.05 -14.81 2.07
N GLU A 46 -21.33 -13.78 1.61
CA GLU A 46 -20.68 -13.75 0.30
C GLU A 46 -19.18 -14.03 0.43
N LYS A 47 -18.60 -14.76 -0.53
CA LYS A 47 -17.14 -14.88 -0.66
C LYS A 47 -16.58 -13.61 -1.30
N VAL A 48 -15.52 -13.08 -0.70
CA VAL A 48 -14.86 -11.83 -1.09
C VAL A 48 -13.36 -11.94 -0.84
N ASP A 49 -12.57 -11.05 -1.43
CA ASP A 49 -11.13 -10.99 -1.20
C ASP A 49 -10.81 -10.03 -0.07
N LEU A 50 -10.02 -10.47 0.90
CA LEU A 50 -9.48 -9.64 1.96
C LEU A 50 -8.12 -9.09 1.52
N GLY A 51 -8.11 -7.87 1.00
CA GLY A 51 -6.89 -7.17 0.59
C GLY A 51 -6.07 -6.70 1.79
N ILE A 52 -4.76 -6.93 1.75
CA ILE A 52 -3.78 -6.47 2.73
C ILE A 52 -3.00 -5.32 2.09
N PHE A 53 -2.98 -4.15 2.74
CA PHE A 53 -2.26 -2.96 2.29
C PHE A 53 -1.57 -2.32 3.49
N ASP A 54 -0.55 -2.99 4.03
CA ASP A 54 0.15 -2.59 5.26
C ASP A 54 1.63 -2.98 5.19
N TYR A 55 2.42 -2.42 6.09
CA TYR A 55 3.79 -2.87 6.32
C TYR A 55 3.83 -4.34 6.72
N PHE A 56 4.84 -5.05 6.24
CA PHE A 56 5.12 -6.40 6.70
C PHE A 56 5.40 -6.38 8.21
N LYS A 57 4.58 -7.12 8.96
CA LYS A 57 4.67 -7.31 10.41
C LYS A 57 4.74 -8.79 10.69
N GLN A 58 5.53 -9.18 11.71
CA GLN A 58 5.55 -10.58 12.18
C GLN A 58 4.18 -10.99 12.77
N ASP A 59 3.46 -10.05 13.36
CA ASP A 59 2.12 -10.24 13.90
C ASP A 59 1.06 -9.79 12.89
N THR A 60 0.51 -10.75 12.15
CA THR A 60 -0.50 -10.52 11.10
C THR A 60 -1.82 -10.00 11.66
N SER A 61 -2.10 -10.20 12.96
CA SER A 61 -3.33 -9.68 13.58
C SER A 61 -3.37 -8.15 13.64
N LYS A 62 -2.20 -7.51 13.56
CA LYS A 62 -2.03 -6.04 13.56
C LYS A 62 -1.94 -5.44 12.15
N MET A 63 -2.11 -6.25 11.12
CA MET A 63 -2.17 -5.75 9.74
C MET A 63 -3.54 -5.12 9.47
N LYS A 64 -3.56 -4.10 8.62
CA LYS A 64 -4.80 -3.52 8.09
C LYS A 64 -5.32 -4.34 6.92
N TYR A 65 -6.63 -4.58 6.93
CA TYR A 65 -7.32 -5.38 5.95
C TYR A 65 -8.51 -4.62 5.37
N GLU A 66 -8.75 -4.80 4.09
CA GLU A 66 -9.85 -4.20 3.34
C GLU A 66 -10.63 -5.30 2.63
N TYR A 67 -11.95 -5.35 2.80
CA TYR A 67 -12.77 -6.30 2.04
C TYR A 67 -13.04 -5.74 0.65
N LEU A 68 -12.63 -6.50 -0.37
CA LEU A 68 -12.70 -6.14 -1.77
C LEU A 68 -13.55 -7.16 -2.52
N LYS A 69 -14.33 -6.67 -3.48
CA LYS A 69 -15.15 -7.48 -4.37
C LYS A 69 -14.89 -7.05 -5.81
N TYR A 70 -14.51 -8.00 -6.65
CA TYR A 70 -14.49 -7.82 -8.09
C TYR A 70 -15.79 -8.36 -8.68
N ASP A 71 -16.44 -7.57 -9.52
CA ASP A 71 -17.57 -8.01 -10.33
C ASP A 71 -17.25 -7.83 -11.81
N SER A 72 -17.17 -8.94 -12.53
CA SER A 72 -16.80 -8.99 -13.94
C SER A 72 -17.95 -8.60 -14.90
N ASP A 73 -19.20 -8.67 -14.46
CA ASP A 73 -20.37 -8.26 -15.27
C ASP A 73 -20.56 -6.75 -15.21
N GLU A 74 -20.41 -6.19 -14.00
CA GLU A 74 -20.36 -4.75 -13.79
C GLU A 74 -19.04 -4.11 -14.23
N GLU A 75 -18.01 -4.93 -14.45
CA GLU A 75 -16.64 -4.51 -14.69
C GLU A 75 -16.19 -3.46 -13.67
N SER A 76 -16.30 -3.80 -12.39
CA SER A 76 -16.06 -2.88 -11.29
C SER A 76 -15.37 -3.56 -10.11
N VAL A 77 -14.58 -2.79 -9.36
CA VAL A 77 -14.04 -3.19 -8.05
C VAL A 77 -14.74 -2.38 -6.97
N PHE A 78 -15.15 -3.08 -5.92
CA PHE A 78 -15.83 -2.52 -4.78
C PHE A 78 -14.99 -2.73 -3.52
N LYS A 79 -15.08 -1.76 -2.61
CA LYS A 79 -14.56 -1.84 -1.25
C LYS A 79 -15.73 -1.84 -0.28
N TYR A 80 -15.70 -2.72 0.72
CA TYR A 80 -16.69 -2.66 1.80
C TYR A 80 -16.44 -1.44 2.69
N ASP A 81 -17.48 -0.64 2.88
CA ASP A 81 -17.49 0.44 3.85
C ASP A 81 -18.19 -0.04 5.13
N ASN A 82 -17.43 -0.05 6.23
CA ASN A 82 -17.94 -0.49 7.53
C ASN A 82 -18.97 0.48 8.11
N GLU A 83 -18.92 1.76 7.75
CA GLU A 83 -19.87 2.77 8.23
C GLU A 83 -21.23 2.59 7.58
N SER A 84 -21.28 2.55 6.25
CA SER A 84 -22.51 2.32 5.50
C SER A 84 -22.94 0.85 5.45
N LYS A 85 -22.10 -0.07 5.96
CA LYS A 85 -22.27 -1.53 5.89
C LYS A 85 -22.52 -2.06 4.48
N SER A 86 -21.95 -1.43 3.46
CA SER A 86 -22.21 -1.75 2.06
C SER A 86 -20.95 -1.69 1.20
N PHE A 87 -20.98 -2.40 0.06
CA PHE A 87 -19.92 -2.32 -0.94
C PHE A 87 -20.05 -1.04 -1.75
N GLN A 88 -18.98 -0.26 -1.80
CA GLN A 88 -18.89 0.98 -2.55
C GLN A 88 -17.92 0.81 -3.71
N LYS A 89 -18.33 1.26 -4.90
CA LYS A 89 -17.54 1.16 -6.12
C LYS A 89 -16.32 2.08 -6.05
N ILE A 90 -15.12 1.51 -6.12
CA ILE A 90 -13.85 2.26 -6.05
C ILE A 90 -13.15 2.33 -7.42
N ILE A 91 -13.34 1.33 -8.28
CA ILE A 91 -12.80 1.31 -9.64
C ILE A 91 -13.91 0.90 -10.60
N CYS A 92 -14.06 1.61 -11.71
CA CYS A 92 -14.98 1.27 -12.80
C CYS A 92 -14.15 1.13 -14.09
N PHE A 93 -14.27 -0.01 -14.77
CA PHE A 93 -13.52 -0.26 -16.00
C PHE A 93 -14.30 0.16 -17.26
N LYS A 94 -15.62 0.36 -17.19
CA LYS A 94 -16.43 0.85 -18.32
C LYS A 94 -16.09 2.30 -18.65
N SER A 95 -16.12 2.65 -19.94
CA SER A 95 -15.76 3.98 -20.45
C SER A 95 -16.84 5.05 -20.24
N GLU A 96 -18.06 4.66 -19.85
CA GLU A 96 -19.20 5.57 -19.82
C GLU A 96 -19.53 6.04 -18.40
N ASN A 97 -19.34 7.35 -18.16
CA ASN A 97 -20.06 8.23 -17.23
C ASN A 97 -20.19 7.84 -15.74
N PHE A 98 -19.49 6.83 -15.24
CA PHE A 98 -19.52 6.54 -13.80
C PHE A 98 -18.40 7.28 -13.07
N LYS A 99 -18.77 8.20 -12.17
CA LYS A 99 -17.82 8.77 -11.21
C LYS A 99 -17.38 7.66 -10.27
N SER A 100 -16.12 7.23 -10.37
CA SER A 100 -15.45 6.48 -9.31
C SER A 100 -15.59 7.23 -7.99
N LYS A 101 -15.65 6.51 -6.88
CA LYS A 101 -15.65 7.12 -5.55
C LYS A 101 -14.42 8.03 -5.42
N GLU A 102 -14.64 9.27 -5.00
CA GLU A 102 -13.57 10.18 -4.58
C GLU A 102 -13.13 9.83 -3.14
N LYS A 103 -11.89 10.17 -2.78
CA LYS A 103 -11.29 9.91 -1.45
C LYS A 103 -11.27 8.43 -1.11
N ILE A 104 -10.67 7.63 -1.98
CA ILE A 104 -10.45 6.20 -1.77
C ILE A 104 -9.33 6.05 -0.73
N LYS A 105 -9.59 5.29 0.33
CA LYS A 105 -8.59 4.87 1.34
C LYS A 105 -8.32 3.38 1.20
N LEU A 106 -7.06 2.96 1.12
CA LEU A 106 -6.66 1.55 1.16
C LEU A 106 -5.56 1.34 2.20
N GLY A 107 -5.90 0.68 3.31
CA GLY A 107 -4.96 0.31 4.37
C GLY A 107 -4.13 1.49 4.91
N ILE A 108 -2.80 1.43 4.76
CA ILE A 108 -1.89 2.49 5.22
C ILE A 108 -1.77 3.67 4.26
N PHE A 109 -2.04 3.49 2.97
CA PHE A 109 -1.89 4.55 1.97
C PHE A 109 -2.82 5.72 2.25
N HIS A 110 -2.34 6.95 2.05
CA HIS A 110 -3.18 8.14 2.12
C HIS A 110 -4.31 8.12 1.10
N GLU A 111 -5.37 8.88 1.38
CA GLU A 111 -6.53 8.94 0.49
C GLU A 111 -6.15 9.49 -0.88
N PHE A 112 -6.76 8.92 -1.92
CA PHE A 112 -6.49 9.26 -3.31
C PHE A 112 -7.79 9.27 -4.14
N ASN A 113 -7.78 10.03 -5.22
CA ASN A 113 -8.77 9.97 -6.29
C ASN A 113 -8.18 9.20 -7.46
N LEU A 114 -8.97 8.34 -8.11
CA LEU A 114 -8.56 7.66 -9.33
C LEU A 114 -9.19 8.31 -10.56
N THR A 115 -8.35 8.58 -11.55
CA THR A 115 -8.77 9.01 -12.88
C THR A 115 -8.30 7.97 -13.88
N LYS A 116 -9.21 7.51 -14.75
CA LYS A 116 -8.88 6.58 -15.82
C LYS A 116 -8.10 7.35 -16.90
N GLU A 117 -6.89 6.91 -17.17
CA GLU A 117 -6.04 7.49 -18.22
C GLU A 117 -6.32 6.78 -19.55
N ASP A 118 -6.38 5.45 -19.53
CA ASP A 118 -6.69 4.63 -20.70
C ASP A 118 -7.44 3.33 -20.30
N SER A 119 -7.60 2.40 -21.24
CA SER A 119 -8.31 1.14 -21.02
C SER A 119 -7.72 0.25 -19.91
N LYS A 120 -6.42 0.37 -19.62
CA LYS A 120 -5.66 -0.44 -18.66
C LYS A 120 -5.10 0.38 -17.50
N ASN A 121 -4.95 1.69 -17.62
CA ASN A 121 -4.25 2.51 -16.65
C ASN A 121 -5.17 3.51 -15.93
N PHE A 122 -4.94 3.62 -14.62
CA PHE A 122 -5.53 4.63 -13.74
C PHE A 122 -4.42 5.41 -13.05
N ILE A 123 -4.55 6.73 -13.01
CA ILE A 123 -3.67 7.62 -12.26
C ILE A 123 -4.34 7.98 -10.95
N ALA A 124 -3.56 7.96 -9.86
CA ALA A 124 -3.98 8.42 -8.55
C ALA A 124 -3.55 9.87 -8.32
N SER A 125 -4.43 10.67 -7.75
CA SER A 125 -4.19 12.07 -7.40
C SER A 125 -4.68 12.38 -5.98
N SER A 126 -4.10 13.40 -5.34
CA SER A 126 -4.55 13.79 -4.00
C SER A 126 -5.94 14.44 -4.06
N PRO A 127 -6.88 14.00 -3.22
CA PRO A 127 -8.20 14.64 -3.12
C PRO A 127 -8.13 16.04 -2.50
N TYR A 128 -6.97 16.41 -1.93
CA TYR A 128 -6.76 17.69 -1.24
C TYR A 128 -5.72 18.59 -1.93
N GLY A 129 -5.29 18.26 -3.15
CA GLY A 129 -4.32 19.05 -3.92
C GLY A 129 -2.92 18.46 -3.94
N LYS A 130 -1.99 18.97 -3.14
CA LYS A 130 -0.62 18.41 -3.03
C LYS A 130 -0.52 17.54 -1.79
N TYR A 131 0.10 16.37 -1.94
CA TYR A 131 0.48 15.55 -0.81
C TYR A 131 1.62 16.22 -0.01
N PRO A 132 1.63 16.10 1.32
CA PRO A 132 2.81 16.41 2.13
C PRO A 132 4.02 15.58 1.67
N SER A 133 5.24 16.05 1.98
CA SER A 133 6.41 15.18 1.85
C SER A 133 6.31 14.03 2.87
N HIS A 134 6.90 12.88 2.54
CA HIS A 134 7.02 11.71 3.42
C HIS A 134 5.72 10.99 3.81
N ILE A 135 4.89 10.65 2.83
CA ILE A 135 3.70 9.83 3.07
C ILE A 135 3.55 8.70 2.06
N GLN A 136 2.92 7.60 2.47
CA GLN A 136 2.64 6.48 1.58
C GLN A 136 1.48 6.85 0.65
N ILE A 137 1.72 6.84 -0.65
CA ILE A 137 0.73 7.19 -1.67
C ILE A 137 0.69 6.16 -2.78
N ILE A 138 -0.52 5.83 -3.24
CA ILE A 138 -0.69 5.13 -4.51
C ILE A 138 -0.50 6.17 -5.62
N LYS A 139 0.27 5.81 -6.65
CA LYS A 139 0.59 6.67 -7.81
C LYS A 139 -0.24 6.29 -9.03
N SER A 140 -0.38 4.99 -9.28
CA SER A 140 -1.21 4.48 -10.36
C SER A 140 -1.64 3.04 -10.10
N ILE A 141 -2.68 2.62 -10.81
CA ILE A 141 -3.16 1.24 -10.84
C ILE A 141 -3.24 0.81 -12.31
N GLU A 142 -2.58 -0.28 -12.64
CA GLU A 142 -2.53 -0.87 -13.98
C GLU A 142 -3.25 -2.23 -13.98
N ILE A 143 -4.08 -2.46 -14.99
CA ILE A 143 -4.75 -3.74 -15.23
C ILE A 143 -3.79 -4.66 -15.99
N LEU A 144 -3.24 -5.66 -15.31
CA LEU A 144 -2.40 -6.68 -15.94
C LEU A 144 -3.25 -7.74 -16.65
N GLN A 145 -4.34 -8.17 -16.03
CA GLN A 145 -5.27 -9.14 -16.59
C GLN A 145 -6.69 -8.87 -16.10
N LYS A 146 -7.68 -9.01 -16.99
CA LYS A 146 -9.11 -8.90 -16.67
C LYS A 146 -9.87 -9.99 -17.42
N THR A 147 -10.47 -10.92 -16.68
CA THR A 147 -11.27 -12.04 -17.20
C THR A 147 -12.58 -12.12 -16.43
N LYS A 148 -13.48 -13.05 -16.80
CA LYS A 148 -14.70 -13.31 -16.01
C LYS A 148 -14.42 -13.76 -14.58
N LYS A 149 -13.34 -14.51 -14.37
CA LYS A 149 -13.02 -15.11 -13.07
C LYS A 149 -12.03 -14.26 -12.25
N VAL A 150 -11.02 -13.69 -12.91
CA VAL A 150 -9.88 -13.07 -12.24
C VAL A 150 -9.58 -11.68 -12.80
N LEU A 151 -9.26 -10.77 -11.89
CA LEU A 151 -8.68 -9.47 -12.14
C LEU A 151 -7.30 -9.38 -11.47
N ILE A 152 -6.25 -9.06 -12.22
CA ILE A 152 -4.91 -8.82 -11.71
C ILE A 152 -4.57 -7.35 -11.89
N LEU A 153 -4.29 -6.67 -10.79
CA LEU A 153 -3.91 -5.27 -10.74
C LEU A 153 -2.47 -5.13 -10.25
N LYS A 154 -1.70 -4.28 -10.94
CA LYS A 154 -0.43 -3.77 -10.45
C LYS A 154 -0.68 -2.40 -9.82
N ILE A 155 -0.37 -2.26 -8.55
CA ILE A 155 -0.54 -1.02 -7.79
C ILE A 155 0.83 -0.41 -7.60
N ASN A 156 1.11 0.68 -8.31
CA ASN A 156 2.34 1.44 -8.17
C ASN A 156 2.17 2.43 -7.02
N TYR A 157 3.12 2.45 -6.10
CA TYR A 157 3.06 3.29 -4.91
C TYR A 157 4.42 3.88 -4.57
N GLN A 158 4.39 4.91 -3.74
CA GLN A 158 5.55 5.58 -3.20
C GLN A 158 5.47 5.52 -1.67
N ASP A 159 6.58 5.23 -1.00
CA ASP A 159 6.65 5.19 0.46
C ASP A 159 7.01 6.56 1.08
N GLU A 160 7.19 6.60 2.41
CA GLU A 160 7.59 7.81 3.13
C GLU A 160 9.01 8.32 2.80
N PHE A 161 9.84 7.49 2.19
CA PHE A 161 11.19 7.85 1.72
C PHE A 161 11.21 8.25 0.25
N GLU A 162 10.03 8.39 -0.36
CA GLU A 162 9.85 8.73 -1.76
C GLU A 162 10.34 7.66 -2.74
N TRP A 163 10.55 6.44 -2.25
CA TRP A 163 10.94 5.32 -3.08
C TRP A 163 9.74 4.73 -3.80
N GLU A 164 9.93 4.42 -5.08
CA GLU A 164 8.88 3.89 -5.96
C GLU A 164 8.89 2.37 -5.96
N TYR A 165 7.71 1.79 -5.76
CA TYR A 165 7.48 0.36 -5.68
C TYR A 165 6.20 -0.03 -6.40
N PHE A 166 6.01 -1.34 -6.53
CA PHE A 166 4.72 -1.89 -6.93
C PHE A 166 4.37 -3.11 -6.09
N GLY A 167 3.07 -3.36 -5.97
CA GLY A 167 2.53 -4.61 -5.46
C GLY A 167 1.46 -5.15 -6.40
N VAL A 168 1.20 -6.45 -6.31
CA VAL A 168 0.22 -7.13 -7.18
C VAL A 168 -0.97 -7.55 -6.33
N LEU A 169 -2.15 -7.10 -6.75
CA LEU A 169 -3.42 -7.49 -6.15
C LEU A 169 -4.17 -8.36 -7.16
N VAL A 170 -4.50 -9.57 -6.76
CA VAL A 170 -5.37 -10.46 -7.54
C VAL A 170 -6.72 -10.53 -6.85
N LEU A 171 -7.79 -10.35 -7.62
CA LEU A 171 -9.16 -10.41 -7.15
C LEU A 171 -9.91 -11.46 -7.96
N THR A 172 -10.81 -12.17 -7.29
CA THR A 172 -11.62 -13.24 -7.88
C THR A 172 -13.08 -12.84 -7.88
N ASP A 173 -13.72 -12.95 -9.03
CA ASP A 173 -15.18 -12.94 -9.10
C ASP A 173 -15.70 -14.34 -8.76
N TYR A 174 -16.10 -14.51 -7.51
CA TYR A 174 -16.53 -15.80 -6.98
C TYR A 174 -17.83 -16.32 -7.61
N LYS A 175 -18.57 -15.52 -8.39
CA LYS A 175 -19.70 -16.02 -9.21
C LYS A 175 -19.21 -17.04 -10.24
N TYR A 176 -17.96 -16.92 -10.65
CA TYR A 176 -17.34 -17.69 -11.73
C TYR A 176 -16.17 -18.56 -11.21
N GLU A 177 -16.12 -18.86 -9.91
CA GLU A 177 -15.00 -19.61 -9.31
C GLU A 177 -14.79 -21.00 -9.95
N ASN A 178 -15.88 -21.61 -10.43
CA ASN A 178 -15.90 -22.93 -11.05
C ASN A 178 -15.70 -22.91 -12.58
N LEU A 179 -15.56 -21.74 -13.21
CA LEU A 179 -15.15 -21.69 -14.60
C LEU A 179 -13.69 -22.15 -14.71
N GLU A 180 -13.41 -22.99 -15.71
CA GLU A 180 -12.04 -23.27 -16.13
C GLU A 180 -11.39 -21.98 -16.62
N PHE A 181 -10.07 -21.86 -16.44
CA PHE A 181 -9.36 -20.72 -16.99
C PHE A 181 -9.31 -20.92 -18.51
N ASP A 182 -10.01 -20.08 -19.27
CA ASP A 182 -9.80 -20.01 -20.71
C ASP A 182 -8.31 -19.64 -20.94
N GLU A 183 -7.56 -20.55 -21.58
CA GLU A 183 -6.14 -20.38 -21.95
C GLU A 183 -5.92 -19.19 -22.90
#